data_AF-A0A2P5BT83-F1
#
_entry.id   AF-A0A2P5BT83-F1
#
_cell.length_a   1.000
_cell.length_b   1.000
_cell.length_c   1.000
_cell.angle_alpha   90.00
_cell.angle_beta   90.00
_cell.angle_gamma   90.00
#
_symmetry.space_group_name_H-M   'P 1'
#
loop_
_entity.id
_entity.type
_entity.pdbx_description
1 polymer ?
#
loop_
_entity_poly.entity_id
_entity_poly.type
_entity_poly.pdbx_seq_one_letter_code
_entity_poly.pdbx_strand_id
1 'polypeptide(L)'
;MNIKDEFPFTDVKILDTFDVLGLIALHGRAFRKIKPFHHRLSKILLGGDFTNVGVDYEAGAKRALFVERKWRRVIEGHGVKNGQRLVVLDQVRVDVP
;
A
#
# COMPACT_ATOMS: atom_id res chain seq x y z
N MET A 1 11.97 -12.38 -15.39
CA MET A 1 12.41 -11.43 -14.36
C MET A 1 11.59 -11.63 -13.10
N ASN A 2 12.22 -11.69 -11.94
CA ASN A 2 11.52 -11.79 -10.67
C ASN A 2 11.21 -10.36 -10.19
N ILE A 3 9.95 -10.06 -9.86
CA ILE A 3 9.53 -8.71 -9.45
C ILE A 3 10.31 -8.17 -8.25
N LYS A 4 10.92 -9.09 -7.47
CA LYS A 4 11.80 -8.80 -6.33
C LYS A 4 13.11 -8.14 -6.74
N ASP A 5 13.59 -8.39 -7.95
CA ASP A 5 14.88 -7.87 -8.45
C ASP A 5 14.72 -6.48 -9.07
N GLU A 6 13.49 -6.10 -9.41
CA GLU A 6 13.17 -4.86 -10.12
C GLU A 6 12.54 -3.80 -9.19
N PHE A 7 11.74 -4.23 -8.20
CA PHE A 7 11.12 -3.32 -7.23
C PHE A 7 11.15 -3.92 -5.81
N PRO A 8 12.05 -3.44 -4.92
CA PRO A 8 12.07 -3.91 -3.56
C PRO A 8 10.75 -3.59 -2.86
N PHE A 9 10.21 -4.55 -2.11
CA PHE A 9 8.95 -4.43 -1.40
C PHE A 9 9.12 -4.68 0.09
N THR A 10 8.23 -4.08 0.87
CA THR A 10 8.21 -4.13 2.34
C THR A 10 7.21 -5.15 2.85
N ASP A 11 6.16 -5.41 2.06
CA ASP A 11 5.11 -6.36 2.41
C ASP A 11 4.32 -6.84 1.19
N VAL A 12 3.68 -7.99 1.34
CA VAL A 12 2.68 -8.51 0.40
C VAL A 12 1.46 -8.92 1.22
N LYS A 13 0.33 -8.28 0.93
CA LYS A 13 -0.95 -8.56 1.59
C LYS A 13 -1.94 -9.16 0.60
N ILE A 14 -2.63 -10.21 1.02
CA ILE A 14 -3.84 -10.69 0.34
C ILE A 14 -5.00 -9.85 0.86
N LEU A 15 -5.72 -9.20 -0.05
CA LEU A 15 -6.81 -8.31 0.30
C LEU A 15 -8.01 -9.10 0.81
N ASP A 16 -8.50 -8.76 1.99
CA ASP A 16 -9.72 -9.31 2.57
C ASP A 16 -10.94 -8.43 2.25
N THR A 17 -12.11 -8.80 2.79
CA THR A 17 -13.36 -8.05 2.59
C THR A 17 -13.29 -6.63 3.17
N PHE A 18 -12.61 -6.41 4.29
CA PHE A 18 -12.49 -5.08 4.89
C PHE A 18 -11.58 -4.16 4.06
N ASP A 19 -10.50 -4.74 3.52
CA ASP A 19 -9.59 -4.02 2.65
C ASP A 19 -10.32 -3.47 1.42
N VAL A 20 -11.16 -4.28 0.77
CA VAL A 20 -11.92 -3.84 -0.42
C VAL A 20 -13.15 -2.97 -0.09
N LEU A 21 -13.56 -2.89 1.18
CA LEU A 21 -14.59 -1.94 1.65
C LEU A 21 -14.02 -0.56 1.97
N GLY A 22 -12.71 -0.37 1.83
CA GLY A 22 -12.07 0.94 1.96
C GLY A 22 -11.12 1.07 3.16
N LEU A 23 -10.80 -0.02 3.85
CA LEU A 23 -9.96 0.00 5.05
C LEU A 23 -8.76 -0.94 4.90
N ILE A 24 -7.62 -0.42 4.43
CA ILE A 24 -6.36 -1.17 4.52
C ILE A 24 -5.59 -0.77 5.75
N ALA A 25 -5.35 -1.76 6.62
CA ALA A 25 -4.41 -1.66 7.72
C ALA A 25 -3.10 -2.39 7.41
N LEU A 26 -1.99 -1.66 7.53
CA LEU A 26 -0.63 -2.19 7.46
C LEU A 26 -0.01 -2.25 8.85
N HIS A 27 0.68 -3.35 9.16
CA HIS A 27 1.25 -3.62 10.47
C HIS A 27 2.74 -3.94 10.39
N GLY A 28 3.39 -4.01 11.56
CA GLY A 28 4.74 -4.57 11.70
C GLY A 28 5.79 -3.86 10.83
N ARG A 29 6.48 -4.64 9.98
CA ARG A 29 7.57 -4.13 9.12
C ARG A 29 7.05 -3.14 8.07
N ALA A 30 5.91 -3.44 7.43
CA ALA A 30 5.28 -2.60 6.43
C ALA A 30 4.99 -1.21 7.00
N PHE A 31 4.37 -1.17 8.18
CA PHE A 31 4.11 0.07 8.92
C PHE A 31 5.39 0.85 9.20
N ARG A 32 6.42 0.21 9.81
CA ARG A 32 7.67 0.90 10.15
C ARG A 32 8.37 1.51 8.93
N LYS A 33 8.24 0.87 7.77
CA LYS A 33 8.86 1.32 6.52
C LYS A 33 8.07 2.41 5.81
N ILE A 34 6.73 2.39 5.90
CA ILE A 34 5.88 3.38 5.22
C ILE A 34 5.63 4.62 6.08
N LYS A 35 5.67 4.48 7.42
CA LYS A 35 5.43 5.57 8.39
C LYS A 35 6.23 6.85 8.09
N PRO A 36 7.54 6.81 7.77
CA PRO A 36 8.30 8.03 7.45
C PRO A 36 7.74 8.82 6.26
N PHE A 37 6.98 8.17 5.37
CA PHE A 37 6.48 8.70 4.11
C PHE A 37 5.01 9.15 4.16
N HIS A 38 4.37 9.20 5.33
CA HIS A 38 2.94 9.59 5.46
C HIS A 38 2.59 10.98 4.91
N HIS A 39 3.57 11.89 4.86
CA HIS A 39 3.41 13.21 4.27
C HIS A 39 3.43 13.19 2.73
N ARG A 40 3.68 12.03 2.10
CA ARG A 40 3.71 11.82 0.65
C ARG A 40 2.73 10.73 0.24
N LEU A 41 2.50 10.66 -1.07
CA LEU A 41 1.90 9.49 -1.69
C LEU A 41 2.87 8.31 -1.64
N SER A 42 2.39 7.14 -1.24
CA SER A 42 3.14 5.89 -1.31
C SER A 42 2.75 5.12 -2.56
N LYS A 43 3.74 4.66 -3.32
CA LYS A 43 3.52 3.81 -4.49
C LYS A 43 3.33 2.37 -4.05
N ILE A 44 2.32 1.72 -4.62
CA ILE A 44 1.97 0.33 -4.40
C ILE A 44 1.78 -0.37 -5.74
N LEU A 45 1.87 -1.70 -5.74
CA LEU A 45 1.55 -2.54 -6.90
C LEU A 45 0.33 -3.40 -6.56
N LEU A 46 -0.71 -3.30 -7.39
CA LEU A 46 -1.99 -3.94 -7.18
C LEU A 46 -2.45 -4.60 -8.47
N GLY A 47 -2.65 -5.92 -8.45
CA GLY A 47 -3.10 -6.65 -9.64
C GLY A 47 -2.15 -6.60 -10.84
N GLY A 48 -0.91 -6.12 -10.67
CA GLY A 48 0.06 -5.92 -11.75
C GLY A 48 0.27 -4.44 -12.14
N ASP A 49 -0.57 -3.53 -11.64
CA ASP A 49 -0.47 -2.10 -11.95
C ASP A 49 0.07 -1.29 -10.77
N PHE A 50 0.89 -0.28 -11.08
CA PHE A 50 1.34 0.67 -10.07
C PHE A 50 0.28 1.74 -9.81
N THR A 51 0.07 2.06 -8.53
CA THR A 51 -0.80 3.17 -8.13
C THR A 51 -0.28 3.86 -6.88
N ASN A 52 -0.80 5.06 -6.60
CA ASN A 52 -0.34 5.91 -5.52
C ASN A 52 -1.44 6.10 -4.47
N VAL A 53 -1.12 5.83 -3.21
CA VAL A 53 -2.06 5.92 -2.09
C VAL A 53 -1.56 6.87 -1.01
N GLY A 54 -2.49 7.57 -0.37
CA GLY A 54 -2.17 8.33 0.85
C GLY A 54 -2.09 7.38 2.04
N VAL A 55 -1.23 7.68 2.99
CA VAL A 55 -1.04 6.90 4.21
C VAL A 55 -1.22 7.80 5.42
N ASP A 56 -2.01 7.34 6.39
CA ASP A 56 -2.25 8.06 7.64
C ASP A 56 -2.05 7.12 8.84
N TYR A 57 -1.73 7.71 9.99
CA TYR A 57 -1.61 7.00 11.27
C TYR A 57 -1.73 7.98 12.44
N GLU A 58 -2.27 7.51 13.56
CA GLU A 58 -2.33 8.29 14.79
C GLU A 58 -0.98 8.33 15.51
N ALA A 59 -0.71 9.41 16.26
CA ALA A 59 0.48 9.49 17.10
C ALA A 59 0.50 8.32 18.11
N GLY A 60 1.58 7.55 18.12
CA GLY A 60 1.69 6.33 18.94
C GLY A 60 1.07 5.07 18.33
N ALA A 61 0.49 5.15 17.12
CA ALA A 61 -0.09 3.99 16.45
C ALA A 61 0.94 2.88 16.17
N LYS A 62 0.46 1.64 16.22
CA LYS A 62 1.19 0.42 15.82
C LYS A 62 0.83 -0.04 14.39
N ARG A 63 0.04 0.76 13.66
CA ARG A 63 -0.45 0.48 12.31
C ARG A 63 -0.55 1.74 11.48
N ALA A 64 -0.42 1.60 10.17
CA ALA A 64 -0.80 2.63 9.20
C ALA A 64 -2.11 2.24 8.51
N LEU A 65 -2.89 3.24 8.15
CA LEU A 65 -4.10 3.09 7.36
C LEU A 65 -3.88 3.75 5.99
N PHE A 66 -4.30 3.07 4.91
CA PHE A 66 -4.49 3.78 3.65
C PHE A 66 -5.77 4.61 3.73
N VAL A 67 -5.67 5.89 3.40
CA VAL A 67 -6.76 6.84 3.70
C VAL A 67 -7.87 6.74 2.66
N GLU A 68 -9.09 6.73 3.19
CA GLU A 68 -10.36 6.34 2.58
C GLU A 68 -10.67 7.00 1.21
N ARG A 69 -10.21 8.23 0.95
CA ARG A 69 -10.48 8.91 -0.34
C ARG A 69 -9.62 8.45 -1.49
N LYS A 70 -8.34 8.15 -1.25
CA LYS A 70 -7.45 7.67 -2.32
C LYS A 70 -7.61 6.17 -2.51
N TRP A 71 -7.78 5.42 -1.42
CA TRP A 71 -7.96 3.98 -1.49
C TRP A 71 -9.31 3.58 -2.12
N ARG A 72 -10.42 4.23 -1.79
CA ARG A 72 -11.71 3.95 -2.45
C ARG A 72 -11.67 4.19 -3.96
N ARG A 73 -11.02 5.29 -4.40
CA ARG A 73 -10.79 5.55 -5.82
C ARG A 73 -9.91 4.48 -6.49
N VAL A 74 -8.93 3.94 -5.76
CA VAL A 74 -8.12 2.81 -6.25
C VAL A 74 -8.97 1.56 -6.40
N ILE A 75 -9.85 1.26 -5.43
CA ILE A 75 -10.77 0.13 -5.51
C ILE A 75 -11.67 0.23 -6.75
N GLU A 76 -12.33 1.39 -6.92
CA GLU A 76 -13.24 1.65 -8.03
C GLU A 76 -12.50 1.65 -9.38
N GLY A 77 -11.36 2.34 -9.46
CA GLY A 77 -10.61 2.53 -10.70
C GLY A 77 -9.88 1.27 -11.18
N HIS A 78 -9.41 0.41 -10.27
CA HIS A 78 -8.70 -0.83 -10.62
C HIS A 78 -9.56 -2.10 -10.46
N GLY A 79 -10.85 -1.95 -10.15
CA GLY A 79 -11.77 -3.08 -9.96
C GLY A 79 -11.26 -4.09 -8.93
N VAL A 80 -10.80 -3.58 -7.78
CA VAL A 80 -10.07 -4.36 -6.77
C VAL A 80 -11.01 -5.38 -6.12
N LYS A 81 -10.54 -6.62 -5.97
CA LYS A 81 -11.32 -7.76 -5.46
C LYS A 81 -10.67 -8.43 -4.27
N ASN A 82 -11.50 -9.02 -3.42
CA ASN A 82 -11.04 -9.92 -2.36
C ASN A 82 -10.17 -11.04 -2.97
N GLY A 83 -9.08 -11.37 -2.29
CA GLY A 83 -8.11 -12.38 -2.70
C GLY A 83 -7.00 -11.86 -3.62
N GLN A 84 -7.10 -10.61 -4.11
CA GLN A 84 -6.02 -10.00 -4.88
C GLN A 84 -4.80 -9.69 -4.01
N ARG A 85 -3.63 -9.68 -4.66
CA ARG A 85 -2.36 -9.33 -4.02
C ARG A 85 -2.13 -7.83 -4.12
N LEU A 86 -1.92 -7.21 -2.96
CA LEU A 86 -1.34 -5.90 -2.81
C LEU A 86 0.12 -6.05 -2.42
N VAL A 87 1.02 -5.42 -3.16
CA VAL A 87 2.45 -5.34 -2.83
C VAL A 87 2.77 -3.92 -2.39
N VAL A 88 3.25 -3.79 -1.15
CA VAL A 88 3.68 -2.50 -0.59
C VAL A 88 5.16 -2.31 -0.87
N LEU A 89 5.50 -1.35 -1.71
CA LEU A 89 6.88 -1.14 -2.16
C LEU A 89 7.76 -0.50 -1.07
N ASP A 90 9.08 -0.69 -1.16
CA ASP A 90 10.04 0.06 -0.34
C ASP A 90 10.22 1.46 -0.92
N GLN A 91 9.58 2.44 -0.29
CA GLN A 91 9.46 3.81 -0.79
C GLN A 91 10.82 4.51 -0.97
N VAL A 92 11.90 4.04 -0.32
CA VAL A 92 13.25 4.62 -0.44
C VAL A 92 13.81 4.51 -1.86
N ARG A 93 13.42 3.48 -2.62
CA ARG A 93 13.97 3.19 -3.96
C ARG A 93 12.96 3.40 -5.09
N VAL A 94 11.79 3.94 -4.78
CA VAL A 94 10.68 4.06 -5.73
C VAL A 94 10.60 5.47 -6.35
N ASP A 95 11.27 6.45 -5.72
CA ASP A 95 11.46 7.82 -6.22
C ASP A 95 12.73 7.97 -7.10
N VAL A 96 13.26 6.89 -7.68
CA VAL A 96 14.36 7.01 -8.66
C VAL A 96 13.75 7.46 -10.00
N PRO A 97 14.14 8.63 -10.53
CA PRO A 97 13.62 9.13 -11.81
C PRO A 97 13.94 8.21 -13.00
#